data_AF-A0A432SC06-F1
#
_entry.id   AF-A0A432SC06-F1
#
_cell.length_a   1.000
_cell.length_b   1.000
_cell.length_c   1.000
_cell.angle_alpha   90.00
_cell.angle_beta   90.00
_cell.angle_gamma   90.00
#
_symmetry.space_group_name_H-M   'P 1'
#
loop_
_entity.id
_entity.type
_entity.pdbx_description
1 polymer ?
#
loop_
_entity_poly.entity_id
_entity_poly.type
_entity_poly.pdbx_seq_one_letter_code
_entity_poly.pdbx_strand_id
1 'polypeptide(L)' 'MAKTDFETKLQNAKKTLETLMSPEITLQNSVKAYESGMKELQDAQKILEDAKIKIQEIQVS' A
#
# COMPACT_ATOMS: atom_id res chain seq x y z
N MET A 1 -1.60 -14.30 11.21
CA MET A 1 -1.74 -14.23 9.74
C MET A 1 -1.66 -12.81 9.16
N ALA A 2 -1.55 -11.74 9.96
CA ALA A 2 -1.61 -10.34 9.47
C ALA A 2 -0.29 -9.75 8.92
N LYS A 3 0.88 -10.30 9.29
CA LYS A 3 2.19 -9.71 8.91
C LYS A 3 2.46 -9.83 7.41
N THR A 4 1.93 -10.86 6.77
CA THR A 4 2.11 -11.11 5.34
C THR A 4 1.31 -10.14 4.47
N ASP A 5 0.24 -9.52 4.99
CA ASP A 5 -0.66 -8.69 4.18
C ASP A 5 -0.12 -7.27 3.99
N PHE A 6 0.33 -6.60 5.06
CA PHE A 6 0.94 -5.26 4.99
C PHE A 6 2.20 -5.24 4.12
N GLU A 7 3.13 -6.17 4.36
CA GLU A 7 4.39 -6.24 3.60
C GLU A 7 4.13 -6.52 2.12
N THR A 8 3.10 -7.33 1.80
CA THR A 8 2.68 -7.58 0.42
C THR A 8 2.12 -6.30 -0.23
N LYS A 9 1.25 -5.56 0.46
CA LYS A 9 0.73 -4.26 -0.02
C LYS A 9 1.85 -3.27 -0.32
N LEU A 10 2.83 -3.18 0.58
CA LEU A 10 3.98 -2.29 0.41
C LEU A 10 4.87 -2.70 -0.78
N GLN A 11 5.11 -4.00 -0.95
CA GLN A 11 5.85 -4.53 -2.10
C GLN A 11 5.13 -4.26 -3.42
N ASN A 12 3.79 -4.43 -3.46
CA ASN A 12 3.01 -4.14 -4.65
C ASN A 12 3.06 -2.66 -5.02
N ALA A 13 2.89 -1.76 -4.04
CA ALA A 13 3.02 -0.32 -4.25
C ALA A 13 4.41 0.06 -4.79
N LYS A 14 5.47 -0.58 -4.30
CA LYS A 14 6.84 -0.37 -4.79
C LYS A 14 7.00 -0.82 -6.26
N LYS A 15 6.49 -2.00 -6.62
CA LYS A 15 6.50 -2.49 -8.01
C LYS A 15 5.72 -1.58 -8.94
N THR A 16 4.61 -1.02 -8.47
CA THR A 16 3.84 -0.03 -9.23
C THR A 16 4.67 1.22 -9.50
N LEU A 17 5.39 1.73 -8.49
CA LEU A 17 6.31 2.86 -8.64
C LEU A 17 7.41 2.56 -9.68
N GLU A 18 8.02 1.38 -9.61
CA GLU A 18 9.01 0.94 -10.60
C GLU A 18 8.42 0.90 -12.02
N THR A 19 7.17 0.45 -12.17
CA THR A 19 6.44 0.44 -13.43
C THR A 19 6.20 1.85 -13.96
N LEU A 20 5.83 2.80 -13.10
CA LEU A 20 5.62 4.21 -13.46
C LEU A 20 6.91 4.91 -13.89
N MET A 21 8.07 4.44 -13.42
CA MET A 21 9.39 4.95 -13.81
C MET A 21 9.87 4.37 -15.15
N SER A 22 9.17 3.37 -15.71
CA SER A 22 9.54 2.78 -16.99
C SER A 22 9.36 3.80 -18.13
N PRO A 23 10.39 4.04 -18.97
CA PRO A 23 10.29 4.98 -20.09
C PRO A 23 9.36 4.49 -21.22
N GLU A 24 8.96 3.20 -21.20
CA GLU A 24 8.10 2.59 -22.22
C GLU A 24 6.61 2.58 -21.83
N ILE A 25 6.24 3.13 -20.66
CA ILE A 25 4.85 3.12 -20.21
C ILE A 25 4.00 4.11 -21.02
N THR A 26 2.84 3.66 -21.49
CA THR A 26 1.86 4.55 -22.11
C THR A 26 1.13 5.36 -21.03
N LEU A 27 0.62 6.54 -21.41
CA LEU A 27 -0.17 7.39 -20.49
C LEU A 27 -1.37 6.64 -19.88
N GLN A 28 -2.06 5.81 -20.66
CA GLN A 28 -3.18 5.02 -20.14
C GLN A 28 -2.72 4.00 -19.09
N ASN A 29 -1.59 3.34 -19.34
CA ASN A 29 -1.05 2.37 -18.41
C ASN A 29 -0.47 3.04 -17.16
N SER A 30 0.08 4.26 -17.27
CA SER A 30 0.57 5.01 -16.11
C SER A 30 -0.55 5.45 -15.19
N VAL A 31 -1.70 5.87 -15.72
CA VAL A 31 -2.88 6.19 -14.89
C VAL A 31 -3.39 4.94 -14.15
N LYS A 32 -3.54 3.80 -14.83
CA LYS A 32 -3.96 2.54 -14.20
C LYS A 32 -2.98 2.06 -13.13
N ALA A 33 -1.69 2.16 -13.41
CA ALA A 33 -0.65 1.82 -12.46
C ALA A 33 -0.75 2.73 -11.23
N TYR A 34 -0.83 4.05 -11.42
CA TYR A 34 -0.97 5.00 -10.34
C TYR A 34 -2.18 4.71 -9.43
N GLU A 35 -3.37 4.51 -10.01
CA GLU A 35 -4.58 4.16 -9.25
C GLU A 35 -4.40 2.88 -8.42
N SER A 36 -3.79 1.86 -9.03
CA SER A 36 -3.54 0.58 -8.35
C SER A 36 -2.56 0.74 -7.19
N GLY A 37 -1.45 1.45 -7.41
CA GLY A 37 -0.45 1.70 -6.36
C GLY A 37 -1.01 2.54 -5.22
N MET A 38 -1.83 3.55 -5.54
CA MET A 38 -2.47 4.39 -4.53
C MET A 38 -3.42 3.57 -3.65
N LYS A 39 -4.17 2.63 -4.25
CA LYS A 39 -5.04 1.73 -3.50
C LYS A 39 -4.25 0.80 -2.56
N GLU A 40 -3.15 0.22 -3.04
CA GLU A 40 -2.29 -0.63 -2.20
C GLU A 40 -1.70 0.16 -1.02
N LEU A 41 -1.31 1.43 -1.23
CA LEU A 41 -0.84 2.32 -0.15
C LEU A 41 -1.95 2.67 0.85
N GLN A 42 -3.17 2.94 0.38
CA GLN A 42 -4.31 3.20 1.25
C GLN A 42 -4.65 2.00 2.13
N ASP A 43 -4.66 0.80 1.55
CA ASP A 43 -4.89 -0.45 2.30
C ASP A 43 -3.79 -0.64 3.37
N ALA A 44 -2.52 -0.41 3.00
CA ALA A 44 -1.40 -0.49 3.93
C ALA A 44 -1.52 0.52 5.08
N GLN A 45 -1.92 1.76 4.77
CA GLN A 45 -2.15 2.80 5.78
C GLN A 45 -3.26 2.41 6.76
N LYS A 46 -4.36 1.84 6.27
CA LYS A 46 -5.46 1.37 7.12
C LYS A 46 -5.00 0.29 8.10
N ILE A 47 -4.15 -0.65 7.65
CA ILE A 47 -3.58 -1.68 8.54
C ILE A 47 -2.77 -1.04 9.68
N LEU A 48 -2.01 0.03 9.40
CA LEU A 48 -1.25 0.75 10.42
C LEU A 48 -2.15 1.52 11.39
N GLU A 49 -3.22 2.15 10.90
CA GLU A 49 -4.21 2.82 11.74
C GLU A 49 -4.91 1.84 12.68
N ASP A 50 -5.37 0.70 12.16
CA ASP A 50 -5.99 -0.36 12.96
C ASP A 50 -5.03 -0.91 14.02
N ALA A 51 -3.74 -1.07 13.67
CA ALA A 51 -2.71 -1.49 14.62
C ALA A 51 -2.48 -0.45 15.72
N LYS A 52 -2.46 0.84 15.36
CA LYS A 52 -2.31 1.93 16.32
C LYS A 52 -3.49 1.99 17.30
N ILE A 53 -4.71 1.84 16.82
CA ILE A 53 -5.93 1.81 17.66
C ILE A 53 -5.83 0.67 18.67
N LYS A 54 -5.49 -0.55 18.23
CA LYS A 54 -5.34 -1.72 19.12
C LYS A 54 -4.29 -1.50 20.21
N ILE A 55 -3.16 -0.87 19.87
CA ILE A 55 -2.13 -0.54 20.86
C ILE A 55 -2.67 0.45 21.89
N GLN A 56 -3.41 1.48 21.46
CA GLN A 56 -4.02 2.44 22.36
C GLN A 56 -5.04 1.78 23.29
N GLU A 57 -5.90 0.89 22.78
CA GLU A 57 -6.86 0.15 23.59
C GLU A 57 -6.17 -0.67 24.70
N ILE A 58 -5.07 -1.35 24.37
CA ILE A 58 -4.26 -2.10 25.35
C ILE A 58 -3.63 -1.18 26.40
N GLN A 59 -3.16 0.01 26.01
CA GLN A 59 -2.53 0.96 26.94
C GLN A 59 -3.52 1.63 27.90
N VAL A 60 -4.79 1.74 27.51
CA VAL A 60 -5.86 2.34 28.31
C VAL A 60 -6.56 1.29 29.21
N SER A 61 -6.30 0.00 28.97
CA SER A 61 -6.78 -1.14 29.76
C SER A 61 -5.89 -1.41 30.97
#